data_AF-A0A7H4N1K6-F1
#
_entry.id   AF-A0A7H4N1K6-F1
#
_cell.length_a   1.000
_cell.length_b   1.000
_cell.length_c   1.000
_cell.angle_alpha   90.00
_cell.angle_beta   90.00
_cell.angle_gamma   90.00
#
_symmetry.space_group_name_H-M   'P 1'
#
loop_
_entity.id
_entity.type
_entity.pdbx_description
1 polymer ?
#
loop_
_entity_poly.entity_id
_entity_poly.type
_entity_poly.pdbx_seq_one_letter_code
_entity_poly.pdbx_strand_id
1 'polypeptide(L)'
;MPISRRIRKAAITASTRLIRHAYGEGERYVPLVLRAQQLWDEFAAASGEAVFERTGVINLGPAGSDFLRNVASSAREFQLNIEEMDAQTVMTRWPEIRIPDDYRADI
;
A
#
# COMPACT_ATOMS: atom_id res chain seq x y z
N MET A 1 -27.75 -13.96 36.60
CA MET A 1 -27.68 -13.71 35.14
C MET A 1 -26.38 -12.96 34.86
N PRO A 2 -25.34 -13.56 34.25
CA PRO A 2 -24.06 -12.87 34.08
C PRO A 2 -24.07 -12.03 32.80
N ILE A 3 -23.68 -10.76 32.93
CA ILE A 3 -23.52 -9.83 31.82
C ILE A 3 -22.24 -10.20 31.07
N SER A 4 -22.41 -10.78 29.88
CA SER A 4 -21.34 -11.04 28.92
C SER A 4 -20.73 -9.70 28.46
N ARG A 5 -19.52 -9.39 28.94
CA ARG A 5 -18.69 -8.33 28.36
C ARG A 5 -18.18 -8.81 27.01
N ARG A 6 -18.82 -8.36 25.92
CA ARG A 6 -18.25 -8.46 24.57
C ARG A 6 -16.97 -7.61 24.53
N ILE A 7 -15.82 -8.27 24.63
CA ILE A 7 -14.54 -7.66 24.29
C ILE A 7 -14.60 -7.31 22.79
N ARG A 8 -14.69 -6.02 22.46
CA ARG A 8 -14.47 -5.56 21.09
C ARG A 8 -12.97 -5.70 20.83
N LYS A 9 -12.54 -6.69 20.04
CA LYS A 9 -11.18 -6.72 19.50
C LYS A 9 -10.96 -5.42 18.73
N ALA A 10 -10.00 -4.60 19.15
CA ALA A 10 -9.61 -3.41 18.41
C ALA A 10 -8.91 -3.84 17.11
N ALA A 11 -9.12 -3.10 16.02
CA ALA A 11 -8.49 -3.38 14.71
C ALA A 11 -6.95 -3.19 14.71
N ILE A 12 -6.33 -2.92 15.86
CA ILE A 12 -4.91 -2.56 16.02
C ILE A 12 -4.05 -3.77 16.43
N THR A 13 -4.62 -4.93 16.78
CA THR A 13 -3.88 -6.06 17.38
C THR A 13 -2.92 -6.84 16.48
N ALA A 14 -2.94 -6.67 15.15
CA ALA A 14 -1.96 -7.30 14.25
C ALA A 14 -0.59 -6.59 14.31
N SER A 15 0.50 -7.31 14.03
CA SER A 15 1.88 -6.83 14.18
C SER A 15 2.33 -5.77 13.17
N THR A 16 1.76 -5.76 11.96
CA THR A 16 2.16 -4.83 10.88
C THR A 16 0.95 -4.21 10.19
N ARG A 17 1.12 -3.02 9.59
CA ARG A 17 0.11 -2.35 8.74
C ARG A 17 0.76 -1.82 7.47
N LEU A 18 0.00 -1.82 6.38
CA LEU A 18 0.43 -1.29 5.09
C LEU A 18 0.21 0.23 5.03
N ILE A 19 1.14 0.94 4.42
CA ILE A 19 1.01 2.33 3.97
C ILE A 19 1.28 2.36 2.46
N ARG A 20 0.48 3.12 1.72
CA ARG A 20 0.60 3.30 0.26
C ARG A 20 0.49 4.78 -0.05
N HIS A 21 1.36 5.30 -0.91
CA HIS A 21 1.31 6.70 -1.36
C HIS A 21 0.38 6.86 -2.56
N ALA A 22 0.49 5.98 -3.56
CA ALA A 22 -0.41 5.97 -4.70
C ALA A 22 -1.70 5.22 -4.30
N TYR A 23 -2.79 5.99 -4.14
CA TYR A 23 -4.01 5.51 -3.48
C TYR A 23 -5.11 5.20 -4.50
N GLY A 24 -5.42 3.92 -4.69
CA GLY A 24 -6.46 3.48 -5.63
C GLY A 24 -7.89 3.87 -5.20
N GLU A 25 -8.07 4.15 -3.91
CA GLU A 25 -9.33 4.60 -3.31
C GLU A 25 -9.61 6.10 -3.56
N GLY A 26 -8.62 6.85 -4.08
CA GLY A 26 -8.79 8.21 -4.58
C GLY A 26 -7.67 9.18 -4.18
N GLU A 27 -7.35 10.08 -5.11
CA GLU A 27 -6.26 11.07 -5.04
C GLU A 27 -6.33 11.98 -3.79
N ARG A 28 -7.54 12.23 -3.25
CA ARG A 28 -7.76 13.06 -2.07
C ARG A 28 -7.02 12.57 -0.81
N TYR A 29 -6.66 11.28 -0.76
CA TYR A 29 -5.92 10.72 0.36
C TYR A 29 -4.41 10.92 0.25
N VAL A 30 -3.88 11.24 -0.93
CA VAL A 30 -2.44 11.36 -1.19
C VAL A 30 -1.77 12.43 -0.31
N PRO A 31 -2.32 13.67 -0.17
CA PRO A 31 -1.72 14.66 0.73
C PRO A 31 -1.67 14.22 2.20
N LEU A 32 -2.71 13.49 2.64
CA LEU A 32 -2.81 13.00 4.01
C LEU A 32 -1.76 11.92 4.30
N VAL A 33 -1.58 10.97 3.37
CA VAL A 33 -0.62 9.89 3.57
C VAL A 33 0.83 10.37 3.44
N LEU A 34 1.10 11.36 2.59
CA LEU A 34 2.43 12.00 2.52
C LEU A 34 2.78 12.69 3.85
N ARG A 35 1.83 13.39 4.48
CA ARG A 35 2.05 13.96 5.81
C ARG A 35 2.18 12.87 6.88
N ALA A 36 1.41 11.79 6.78
CA ALA A 36 1.51 10.66 7.70
C ALA A 36 2.90 10.00 7.63
N GLN A 37 3.48 9.84 6.42
CA GLN A 37 4.83 9.30 6.26
C GLN A 37 5.88 10.17 6.95
N GLN A 38 5.80 11.50 6.82
CA GLN A 38 6.69 12.41 7.53
C GLN A 38 6.59 12.24 9.04
N LEU A 39 5.36 12.14 9.58
CA LEU A 39 5.14 11.93 11.01
C LEU A 39 5.66 10.57 11.50
N TRP A 40 5.58 9.53 10.67
CA TRP A 40 6.19 8.23 10.98
C TRP A 40 7.72 8.30 11.01
N ASP A 41 8.32 9.00 10.06
CA ASP A 41 9.78 9.21 10.02
C ASP A 41 10.24 10.05 11.23
N GLU A 42 9.50 11.10 11.60
CA GLU A 42 9.72 11.91 12.81
C GLU A 42 9.61 11.06 14.10
N PHE A 43 8.59 10.20 14.19
CA PHE A 43 8.40 9.32 15.34
C PHE A 43 9.51 8.28 15.46
N ALA A 44 9.93 7.66 14.35
CA ALA A 44 11.05 6.72 14.32
C ALA A 44 12.34 7.35 14.85
N ALA A 45 12.62 8.59 14.42
CA ALA A 45 13.79 9.33 14.86
C ALA A 45 13.73 9.67 16.37
N ALA A 46 12.55 10.02 16.87
CA ALA A 46 12.37 10.37 18.28
C ALA A 46 12.38 9.15 19.23
N SER A 47 11.86 8.00 18.77
CA SER A 47 11.81 6.78 19.58
C SER A 47 13.10 5.95 19.53
N GLY A 48 13.89 6.09 18.45
CA GLY A 48 15.03 5.23 18.17
C GLY A 48 14.64 3.82 17.71
N GLU A 49 13.35 3.58 17.45
CA GLU A 49 12.83 2.30 16.99
C GLU A 49 12.58 2.30 15.48
N ALA A 50 12.85 1.18 14.82
CA ALA A 50 12.49 0.94 13.43
C ALA A 50 10.99 0.65 13.32
N VAL A 51 10.18 1.71 13.34
CA VAL A 51 8.71 1.64 13.27
C VAL A 51 8.16 1.51 11.85
N PHE A 52 9.01 1.74 10.84
CA PHE A 52 8.63 1.71 9.43
C PHE A 52 9.68 1.00 8.58
N GLU A 53 9.23 -0.02 7.84
CA GLU A 53 10.05 -0.80 6.91
C GLU A 53 9.67 -0.44 5.46
N ARG A 54 10.66 0.01 4.67
CA ARG A 54 10.48 0.41 3.27
C ARG A 54 10.53 -0.79 2.33
N THR A 55 9.54 -1.69 2.44
CA THR A 55 9.49 -2.93 1.64
C THR A 55 9.07 -2.70 0.18
N GLY A 56 8.46 -1.56 -0.13
CA GLY A 56 7.66 -1.38 -1.35
C GLY A 56 6.31 -2.10 -1.25
N VAL A 57 5.35 -1.68 -2.06
CA VAL A 57 4.02 -2.29 -2.14
C VAL A 57 3.64 -2.46 -3.60
N ILE A 58 3.56 -3.70 -4.06
CA ILE A 58 3.10 -4.01 -5.40
C ILE A 58 1.57 -4.13 -5.43
N ASN A 59 0.91 -3.41 -6.34
CA ASN A 59 -0.50 -3.60 -6.65
C ASN A 59 -0.62 -4.52 -7.87
N LEU A 60 -1.54 -5.49 -7.81
CA LEU A 60 -1.75 -6.48 -8.87
C LEU A 60 -3.23 -6.54 -9.23
N GLY A 61 -3.55 -6.53 -10.53
CA GLY A 61 -4.93 -6.66 -10.99
C GLY A 61 -5.07 -6.78 -12.49
N PRO A 62 -6.28 -7.08 -13.00
CA PRO A 62 -6.55 -7.09 -14.43
C PRO A 62 -6.22 -5.73 -15.06
N ALA A 63 -5.74 -5.71 -16.31
CA ALA A 63 -5.37 -4.47 -17.00
C ALA A 63 -6.51 -3.41 -17.06
N GLY A 64 -7.77 -3.85 -17.04
CA GLY A 64 -8.95 -2.99 -17.01
C GLY A 64 -9.39 -2.52 -15.62
N SER A 65 -8.62 -2.76 -14.55
CA SER A 65 -9.02 -2.45 -13.18
C SER A 65 -9.10 -0.95 -12.90
N ASP A 66 -10.25 -0.48 -12.40
CA ASP A 66 -10.46 0.91 -11.96
C ASP A 66 -9.47 1.32 -10.87
N PHE A 67 -9.13 0.39 -10.00
CA PHE A 67 -8.18 0.62 -8.92
C PHE A 67 -6.78 0.95 -9.45
N LEU A 68 -6.24 0.14 -10.39
CA LEU A 68 -4.92 0.39 -10.97
C LEU A 68 -4.90 1.70 -11.77
N ARG A 69 -6.00 2.03 -12.46
CA ARG A 69 -6.12 3.33 -13.15
C ARG A 69 -6.07 4.50 -12.16
N ASN A 70 -6.72 4.38 -11.01
CA ASN A 70 -6.68 5.42 -9.97
C ASN A 70 -5.29 5.55 -9.33
N VAL A 71 -4.59 4.43 -9.13
CA VAL A 71 -3.20 4.42 -8.64
C VAL A 71 -2.29 5.15 -9.64
N ALA A 72 -2.35 4.80 -10.92
CA ALA A 72 -1.58 5.46 -11.98
C ALA A 72 -1.95 6.95 -12.16
N SER A 73 -3.22 7.32 -11.99
CA SER A 73 -3.66 8.73 -12.00
C SER A 73 -3.06 9.51 -10.83
N SER A 74 -3.21 8.99 -9.61
CA SER A 74 -2.69 9.60 -8.39
C SER A 74 -1.17 9.75 -8.44
N ALA A 75 -0.47 8.73 -8.94
CA ALA A 75 0.98 8.78 -9.06
C ALA A 75 1.45 9.86 -10.04
N ARG A 76 0.77 10.04 -11.17
CA ARG A 76 1.09 11.11 -12.12
C ARG A 76 0.80 12.50 -11.56
N GLU A 77 -0.33 12.68 -10.89
CA GLU A 77 -0.71 13.97 -10.30
C GLU A 77 0.29 14.42 -9.22
N PHE A 78 0.69 13.50 -8.35
CA PHE A 78 1.57 13.78 -7.22
C PHE A 78 3.05 13.48 -7.48
N GLN A 79 3.41 13.17 -8.74
CA GLN A 79 4.78 12.83 -9.16
C GLN A 79 5.41 11.74 -8.28
N LEU A 80 4.61 10.73 -7.92
CA LEU A 80 5.07 9.60 -7.11
C LEU A 80 5.94 8.68 -7.96
N ASN A 81 7.00 8.16 -7.35
CA ASN A 81 7.90 7.20 -7.98
C ASN A 81 7.24 5.82 -8.02
N ILE A 82 6.53 5.53 -9.11
CA ILE A 82 5.95 4.21 -9.39
C ILE A 82 6.57 3.57 -10.63
N GLU A 83 6.66 2.25 -10.63
CA GLU A 83 7.07 1.46 -11.80
C GLU A 83 5.90 0.60 -12.29
N GLU A 84 5.44 0.83 -13.53
CA GLU A 84 4.40 0.00 -14.16
C GLU A 84 5.03 -1.23 -14.85
N MET A 85 4.41 -2.40 -14.67
CA MET A 85 4.93 -3.68 -15.16
C MET A 85 3.82 -4.56 -15.74
N ASP A 86 4.17 -5.40 -16.72
CA ASP A 86 3.31 -6.48 -17.20
C ASP A 86 3.48 -7.78 -16.39
N ALA A 87 2.60 -8.75 -16.63
CA ALA A 87 2.60 -10.02 -15.91
C ALA A 87 3.93 -10.78 -16.03
N GLN A 88 4.55 -10.77 -17.20
CA GLN A 88 5.81 -11.48 -17.46
C GLN A 88 6.98 -10.83 -16.71
N THR A 89 7.03 -9.51 -16.67
CA THR A 89 8.04 -8.76 -15.92
C THR A 89 7.89 -9.01 -14.42
N VAL A 90 6.66 -9.03 -13.89
CA VAL A 90 6.39 -9.36 -12.48
C VAL A 90 6.86 -10.77 -12.14
N MET A 91 6.48 -11.77 -12.95
CA MET A 91 6.85 -13.17 -12.72
C MET A 91 8.35 -13.44 -12.88
N THR A 92 9.07 -12.59 -13.62
CA THR A 92 10.53 -12.62 -13.75
C THR A 92 11.21 -11.99 -12.53
N ARG A 93 10.70 -10.85 -12.05
CA ARG A 93 11.27 -10.11 -10.92
C ARG A 93 11.00 -10.76 -9.57
N TRP A 94 9.81 -11.36 -9.42
CA TRP A 94 9.39 -12.11 -8.24
C TRP A 94 8.92 -13.51 -8.66
N PRO A 95 9.83 -14.49 -8.75
CA PRO A 95 9.54 -15.85 -9.23
C PRO A 95 8.48 -16.60 -8.42
N GLU A 96 8.24 -16.20 -7.17
CA GLU A 96 7.24 -16.75 -6.26
C GLU A 96 5.81 -16.25 -6.58
N ILE A 97 5.70 -15.16 -7.35
CA ILE A 97 4.42 -14.60 -7.78
C ILE A 97 4.01 -15.25 -9.11
N ARG A 98 2.75 -15.67 -9.20
CA ARG A 98 2.12 -16.21 -10.41
C ARG A 98 0.80 -15.50 -10.64
N ILE A 99 0.66 -14.86 -11.80
CA ILE A 99 -0.52 -14.10 -12.19
C ILE A 99 -0.90 -14.39 -13.64
N PRO A 100 -2.17 -14.23 -14.03
CA PRO A 100 -2.60 -14.33 -15.43
C PRO A 100 -1.90 -13.31 -16.34
N ASP A 101 -1.75 -13.64 -17.63
CA ASP A 101 -1.04 -12.78 -18.61
C ASP A 101 -1.73 -11.42 -18.87
N ASP A 102 -3.04 -11.34 -18.62
CA ASP A 102 -3.83 -10.11 -18.77
C ASP A 102 -3.76 -9.19 -17.54
N TYR A 103 -2.98 -9.55 -16.53
CA TYR A 103 -2.74 -8.70 -15.35
C TYR A 103 -1.68 -7.63 -15.63
N ARG A 104 -1.77 -6.57 -14.84
CA ARG A 104 -0.81 -5.48 -14.74
C ARG A 104 -0.44 -5.24 -13.28
N ALA A 105 0.70 -4.60 -13.10
CA ALA A 105 1.20 -4.25 -11.79
C ALA A 105 1.78 -2.84 -11.77
N ASP A 106 1.79 -2.26 -10.58
CA ASP A 106 2.57 -1.08 -10.24
C ASP A 106 3.23 -1.28 -8.85
N ILE A 107 4.40 -0.67 -8.61
CA ILE A 107 5.14 -0.69 -7.33
C ILE A 107 5.74 0.67 -7.01
#